data_AF-L1KTS7-F1
#
_entry.id   AF-L1KTS7-F1
#
_cell.length_a   1.000
_cell.length_b   1.000
_cell.length_c   1.000
_cell.angle_alpha   90.00
_cell.angle_beta   90.00
_cell.angle_gamma   90.00
#
_symmetry.space_group_name_H-M   'P 1'
#
loop_
_entity.id
_entity.type
_entity.pdbx_description
1 polymer ?
#
loop_
_entity_poly.entity_id
_entity_poly.type
_entity_poly.pdbx_seq_one_letter_code
_entity_poly.pdbx_strand_id
1 'polypeptide(L)'
;MDVLIHLFVALHIIGIASLLGGFLTQMKAMSQGTARFVPAMLHGALTMLVTGAVLVGLSQADDQPVNNLKIGIKLALLIVILGLVYVKRDDETVDKPLFGLVGALTTANIFIAVLWT
;
A
#
# COMPACT_ATOMS: atom_id res chain seq x y z
N MET A 1 2.45 -24.67 -0.11
CA MET A 1 1.96 -24.03 -1.36
C MET A 1 2.89 -22.88 -1.79
N ASP A 2 4.18 -23.15 -1.75
CA ASP A 2 5.15 -22.11 -1.37
C ASP A 2 5.52 -21.23 -2.54
N VAL A 3 5.63 -21.81 -3.73
CA VAL A 3 5.89 -21.07 -4.97
C VAL A 3 4.78 -20.04 -5.22
N LEU A 4 3.53 -20.42 -4.97
CA LEU A 4 2.39 -19.52 -5.16
C LEU A 4 2.40 -18.40 -4.11
N ILE A 5 2.65 -18.73 -2.84
CA ILE A 5 2.79 -17.75 -1.76
C ILE A 5 3.93 -16.77 -2.08
N HIS A 6 5.13 -17.26 -2.43
CA HIS A 6 6.27 -16.41 -2.76
C HIS A 6 6.01 -15.54 -4.00
N LEU A 7 5.32 -16.06 -5.01
CA LEU A 7 4.89 -15.28 -6.17
C LEU A 7 3.99 -14.11 -5.74
N PHE A 8 2.97 -14.37 -4.93
CA PHE A 8 2.07 -13.32 -4.46
C PHE A 8 2.75 -12.35 -3.49
N VAL A 9 3.73 -12.79 -2.70
CA VAL A 9 4.58 -11.90 -1.90
C VAL A 9 5.35 -10.95 -2.81
N ALA A 10 5.96 -11.45 -3.89
CA ALA A 10 6.66 -10.61 -4.86
C ALA A 10 5.73 -9.59 -5.51
N LEU A 11 4.53 -10.00 -5.94
CA LEU A 11 3.51 -9.10 -6.48
C LEU A 11 3.05 -8.04 -5.45
N HIS A 12 2.93 -8.43 -4.19
CA HIS A 12 2.58 -7.51 -3.11
C HIS A 12 3.67 -6.45 -2.90
N ILE A 13 4.94 -6.85 -2.97
CA ILE A 13 6.10 -5.93 -2.90
C ILE A 13 6.11 -4.98 -4.10
N ILE A 14 5.77 -5.45 -5.31
CA ILE A 14 5.61 -4.57 -6.48
C ILE A 14 4.51 -3.53 -6.25
N GLY A 15 3.39 -3.92 -5.64
CA GLY A 15 2.33 -3.00 -5.23
C GLY A 15 2.84 -1.90 -4.28
N ILE A 16 3.63 -2.29 -3.26
CA ILE A 16 4.28 -1.37 -2.34
C ILE A 16 5.24 -0.42 -3.09
N ALA A 17 6.08 -0.97 -3.98
CA ALA A 17 7.03 -0.20 -4.76
C ALA A 17 6.34 0.81 -5.70
N SER A 18 5.20 0.44 -6.29
CA SER A 18 4.39 1.33 -7.13
C SER A 18 3.75 2.46 -6.31
N LEU A 19 3.21 2.14 -5.14
CA LEU A 19 2.58 3.12 -4.25
C LEU A 19 3.61 4.09 -3.64
N LEU A 20 4.63 3.55 -2.98
CA LEU A 20 5.69 4.36 -2.37
C LEU A 20 6.55 5.05 -3.42
N GLY A 21 6.89 4.38 -4.52
CA GLY A 21 7.63 4.98 -5.64
C GLY A 21 6.87 6.13 -6.27
N GLY A 22 5.56 5.97 -6.51
CA GLY A 22 4.69 7.06 -6.97
C GLY A 22 4.73 8.26 -6.02
N PHE A 23 4.68 8.02 -4.71
CA PHE A 23 4.85 9.07 -3.70
C PHE A 23 6.22 9.76 -3.79
N LEU A 24 7.31 8.98 -3.83
CA LEU A 24 8.68 9.50 -3.85
C LEU A 24 8.95 10.36 -5.09
N THR A 25 8.43 9.96 -6.26
CA THR A 25 8.58 10.75 -7.50
C THR A 25 7.87 12.10 -7.44
N GLN A 26 6.87 12.25 -6.58
CA GLN A 26 6.10 13.49 -6.39
C GLN A 26 6.65 14.37 -5.25
N MET A 27 7.72 13.97 -4.56
CA MET A 27 8.26 14.76 -3.42
C MET A 27 8.69 16.18 -3.81
N LYS A 28 9.26 16.36 -5.01
CA LYS A 28 9.62 17.69 -5.52
C LYS A 28 8.37 18.54 -5.82
N ALA A 29 7.33 17.93 -6.39
CA ALA A 29 6.06 18.62 -6.60
C ALA A 29 5.40 18.98 -5.26
N MET A 30 5.52 18.12 -4.26
CA MET A 30 5.01 18.37 -2.90
C MET A 30 5.68 19.58 -2.25
N SER A 31 6.99 19.77 -2.44
CA SER A 31 7.68 20.96 -1.92
C SER A 31 7.26 22.25 -2.63
N GLN A 32 6.78 22.15 -3.86
CA GLN A 32 6.27 23.25 -4.69
C GLN A 32 4.76 23.47 -4.55
N GLY A 33 4.05 22.64 -3.77
CA GLY A 33 2.59 22.72 -3.61
C GLY A 33 1.79 22.21 -4.81
N THR A 34 2.42 21.44 -5.70
CA THR A 34 1.83 20.94 -6.96
C THR A 34 1.78 19.41 -7.02
N ALA A 35 1.94 18.73 -5.88
CA ALA A 35 1.84 17.28 -5.82
C ALA A 35 0.44 16.81 -6.18
N ARG A 36 0.35 15.64 -6.81
CA ARG A 36 -0.90 14.95 -7.11
C ARG A 36 -0.75 13.46 -6.91
N PHE A 37 -1.86 12.75 -6.76
CA PHE A 37 -1.84 11.29 -6.77
C PHE A 37 -1.71 10.79 -8.21
N VAL A 38 -0.57 10.16 -8.52
CA VAL A 38 -0.33 9.59 -9.85
C VAL A 38 -1.01 8.21 -9.99
N PRO A 39 -1.36 7.78 -11.21
CA PRO A 39 -2.01 6.48 -11.43
C PRO A 39 -1.26 5.30 -10.81
N ALA A 40 0.07 5.33 -10.79
CA ALA A 40 0.89 4.30 -10.16
C ALA A 40 0.58 4.10 -8.67
N MET A 41 0.18 5.16 -7.95
CA MET A 41 -0.21 5.05 -6.54
C MET A 41 -1.51 4.28 -6.38
N LEU A 42 -2.51 4.58 -7.20
CA LEU A 42 -3.80 3.87 -7.17
C LEU A 42 -3.63 2.39 -7.52
N HIS A 43 -2.92 2.09 -8.62
CA HIS A 43 -2.68 0.71 -9.04
C HIS A 43 -1.83 -0.05 -8.02
N GLY A 44 -0.85 0.61 -7.38
CA GLY A 44 -0.06 0.04 -6.30
C GLY A 44 -0.92 -0.36 -5.10
N ALA A 45 -1.78 0.54 -4.64
CA ALA A 45 -2.70 0.28 -3.53
C ALA A 45 -3.71 -0.86 -3.86
N LEU A 46 -4.28 -0.87 -5.06
CA LEU A 46 -5.17 -1.94 -5.51
C LEU A 46 -4.45 -3.29 -5.61
N THR A 47 -3.22 -3.29 -6.15
CA THR A 47 -2.38 -4.49 -6.24
C THR A 47 -2.11 -5.05 -4.85
N MET A 48 -1.76 -4.20 -3.88
CA MET A 48 -1.57 -4.60 -2.49
C MET A 48 -2.84 -5.20 -1.88
N LEU A 49 -4.00 -4.62 -2.17
CA LEU A 49 -5.28 -5.10 -1.62
C LEU A 49 -5.58 -6.51 -2.11
N VAL A 50 -5.52 -6.71 -3.43
CA VAL A 50 -5.80 -8.00 -4.06
C VAL A 50 -4.79 -9.04 -3.62
N THR A 51 -3.49 -8.75 -3.75
CA THR A 51 -2.43 -9.71 -3.38
C THR A 51 -2.42 -10.00 -1.88
N GLY A 52 -2.73 -9.01 -1.03
CA GLY A 52 -2.84 -9.19 0.42
C GLY A 52 -3.98 -10.13 0.79
N ALA A 53 -5.17 -9.95 0.19
CA ALA A 53 -6.30 -10.86 0.41
C ALA A 53 -5.99 -12.29 -0.04
N VAL A 54 -5.34 -12.44 -1.20
CA VAL A 54 -4.90 -13.75 -1.70
C VAL A 54 -3.88 -14.40 -0.76
N LEU A 55 -2.87 -13.66 -0.30
CA LEU A 55 -1.86 -14.19 0.63
C LEU A 55 -2.49 -14.71 1.92
N VAL A 56 -3.46 -13.99 2.49
CA VAL A 56 -4.17 -14.44 3.69
C VAL A 56 -4.96 -15.72 3.43
N GLY A 57 -5.60 -15.84 2.26
CA GLY A 57 -6.29 -17.06 1.86
C GLY A 57 -5.34 -18.25 1.65
N LEU A 58 -4.22 -18.02 0.94
CA LEU A 58 -3.21 -19.05 0.68
C LEU A 58 -2.53 -19.52 1.97
N SER A 59 -2.15 -18.61 2.87
CA SER A 59 -1.54 -18.97 4.15
C SER A 59 -2.49 -19.79 5.02
N GLN A 60 -3.79 -19.47 5.05
CA GLN A 60 -4.77 -20.27 5.79
C GLN A 60 -4.98 -21.65 5.15
N ALA A 61 -5.02 -21.74 3.82
CA ALA A 61 -5.16 -23.01 3.12
C ALA A 61 -3.92 -23.91 3.20
N ASP A 62 -2.76 -23.34 3.50
CA ASP A 62 -1.48 -24.03 3.72
C ASP A 62 -1.20 -24.27 5.23
N ASP A 63 -2.22 -24.15 6.09
CA ASP A 63 -2.17 -24.33 7.55
C ASP A 63 -1.08 -23.48 8.26
N GLN A 64 -0.70 -22.34 7.67
CA GLN A 64 0.27 -21.43 8.27
C GLN A 64 -0.39 -20.55 9.34
N PRO A 65 0.31 -20.24 10.45
CA PRO A 65 -0.23 -19.35 11.47
C PRO A 65 -0.43 -17.94 10.92
N VAL A 66 -1.65 -17.42 11.05
CA VAL A 66 -2.04 -16.10 10.56
C VAL A 66 -2.36 -15.16 11.73
N ASN A 67 -1.59 -14.08 11.85
CA ASN A 67 -1.87 -13.04 12.82
C ASN A 67 -2.95 -12.08 12.28
N ASN A 68 -4.21 -12.40 12.59
CA ASN A 68 -5.38 -11.62 12.15
C ASN A 68 -5.36 -10.17 12.63
N LEU A 69 -4.77 -9.87 13.79
CA LEU A 69 -4.65 -8.49 14.28
C LEU A 69 -3.67 -7.68 13.41
N LYS A 70 -2.49 -8.24 13.13
CA LYS A 70 -1.50 -7.62 12.23
C LYS A 70 -2.10 -7.38 10.84
N ILE A 71 -2.83 -8.35 10.30
CA ILE A 71 -3.50 -8.22 9.00
C ILE A 71 -4.61 -7.17 9.04
N GLY A 72 -5.45 -7.16 10.07
CA GLY A 72 -6.52 -6.18 10.23
C GLY A 72 -5.99 -4.75 10.24
N ILE A 73 -4.90 -4.49 10.96
CA ILE A 73 -4.25 -3.17 10.98
C ILE A 73 -3.69 -2.80 9.61
N LYS A 74 -2.96 -3.70 8.95
CA LYS A 74 -2.42 -3.45 7.60
C LYS A 74 -3.52 -3.15 6.58
N LEU A 75 -4.61 -3.90 6.65
CA LEU A 75 -5.78 -3.69 5.80
C LEU A 75 -6.42 -2.34 6.08
N ALA A 76 -6.65 -1.99 7.34
CA ALA A 76 -7.24 -0.69 7.70
C ALA A 76 -6.40 0.48 7.16
N LEU A 77 -5.07 0.43 7.33
CA LEU A 77 -4.17 1.44 6.77
C LEU A 77 -4.28 1.51 5.24
N LEU A 78 -4.28 0.35 4.57
CA LEU A 78 -4.39 0.29 3.12
C LEU A 78 -5.73 0.84 2.61
N ILE A 79 -6.83 0.60 3.31
CA ILE A 79 -8.15 1.14 2.95
C ILE A 79 -8.17 2.66 3.09
N VAL A 80 -7.57 3.22 4.14
CA VAL A 80 -7.43 4.67 4.29
C VAL A 80 -6.61 5.25 3.13
N ILE A 81 -5.45 4.64 2.82
CA ILE A 81 -4.61 5.08 1.70
C ILE A 81 -5.37 5.02 0.38
N LEU A 82 -6.02 3.89 0.09
CA LEU A 82 -6.77 3.68 -1.14
C LEU A 82 -7.91 4.67 -1.26
N GLY A 83 -8.66 4.92 -0.18
CA GLY A 83 -9.74 5.90 -0.14
C GLY A 83 -9.25 7.30 -0.46
N LEU A 84 -8.16 7.74 0.18
CA LEU A 84 -7.57 9.05 -0.07
C LEU A 84 -7.08 9.19 -1.52
N VAL A 85 -6.31 8.22 -2.00
CA VAL A 85 -5.76 8.20 -3.36
C VAL A 85 -6.88 8.15 -4.40
N TYR A 86 -7.93 7.35 -4.18
CA TYR A 86 -9.04 7.17 -5.09
C TYR A 86 -9.90 8.43 -5.19
N VAL A 87 -10.30 9.02 -4.06
CA VAL A 87 -11.17 10.20 -4.01
C VAL A 87 -10.48 11.40 -4.65
N LYS A 88 -9.17 11.54 -4.47
CA LYS A 88 -8.36 12.68 -4.92
C LYS A 88 -7.59 12.40 -6.21
N ARG A 89 -7.90 11.30 -6.93
CA ARG A 89 -7.13 10.88 -8.12
C ARG A 89 -7.26 11.85 -9.30
N ASP A 90 -8.39 12.54 -9.37
CA ASP A 90 -8.75 13.44 -10.47
C ASP A 90 -8.40 14.90 -10.14
N ASP A 91 -7.95 15.18 -8.90
CA ASP A 91 -7.48 16.50 -8.48
C ASP A 91 -6.12 16.81 -9.13
N GLU A 92 -6.00 18.01 -9.73
CA GLU A 92 -4.75 18.47 -10.35
C GLU A 92 -3.63 18.67 -9.33
N THR A 93 -4.00 19.03 -8.10
CA THR A 93 -3.10 19.23 -6.95
C THR A 93 -3.76 18.75 -5.67
N VAL A 94 -2.97 18.22 -4.75
CA VAL A 94 -3.40 17.71 -3.44
C VAL A 94 -2.66 18.46 -2.33
N ASP A 95 -3.36 18.76 -1.25
CA ASP A 95 -2.79 19.41 -0.07
C ASP A 95 -1.57 18.64 0.47
N LYS A 96 -0.49 19.38 0.74
CA LYS A 96 0.78 18.82 1.21
C LYS A 96 0.63 17.93 2.46
N PRO A 97 -0.13 18.29 3.51
CA PRO A 97 -0.37 17.41 4.64
C PRO A 97 -1.04 16.09 4.25
N LEU A 98 -2.02 16.13 3.34
CA LEU A 98 -2.75 14.94 2.91
C LEU A 98 -1.86 14.03 2.06
N PHE A 99 -1.08 14.62 1.15
CA PHE A 99 -0.12 13.87 0.35
C PHE A 99 0.98 13.24 1.23
N GLY A 100 1.49 13.99 2.22
CA GLY A 100 2.44 13.49 3.22
C GLY A 100 1.86 12.37 4.08
N LEU A 101 0.58 12.46 4.47
CA LEU A 101 -0.12 11.41 5.22
C LEU A 101 -0.12 10.09 4.46
N VAL A 102 -0.41 10.09 3.16
CA VAL A 102 -0.38 8.85 2.34
C VAL A 102 1.01 8.22 2.35
N GLY A 103 2.07 9.02 2.18
CA GLY A 103 3.45 8.51 2.25
C GLY A 103 3.79 7.93 3.64
N ALA A 104 3.39 8.61 4.71
CA ALA A 104 3.61 8.17 6.08
C ALA A 104 2.85 6.87 6.39
N LEU A 105 1.57 6.77 6.03
CA LEU A 105 0.76 5.56 6.22
C LEU A 105 1.31 4.38 5.40
N THR A 106 1.75 4.63 4.16
CA THR A 106 2.38 3.60 3.32
C THR A 106 3.64 3.07 3.99
N THR A 107 4.49 3.97 4.49
CA THR A 107 5.74 3.62 5.18
C THR A 107 5.46 2.86 6.48
N ALA A 108 4.50 3.31 7.29
CA ALA A 108 4.08 2.62 8.50
C ALA A 108 3.55 1.20 8.20
N ASN A 109 2.78 1.03 7.12
CA ASN A 109 2.28 -0.27 6.70
C ASN A 109 3.40 -1.25 6.34
N ILE A 110 4.50 -0.77 5.74
CA ILE A 110 5.71 -1.56 5.47
C ILE A 110 6.39 -1.96 6.79
N PHE A 111 6.62 -1.00 7.69
CA PHE A 111 7.25 -1.31 8.98
C PHE A 111 6.44 -2.28 9.82
N ILE A 112 5.11 -2.16 9.85
CA ILE A 112 4.24 -3.14 10.50
C ILE A 112 4.41 -4.52 9.86
N ALA A 113 4.54 -4.60 8.53
CA ALA A 113 4.74 -5.88 7.86
C ALA A 113 6.05 -6.56 8.29
N VAL A 114 7.14 -5.79 8.41
CA VAL A 114 8.51 -6.31 8.59
C VAL A 114 8.94 -6.42 10.05
N LEU A 115 8.58 -5.45 10.89
CA LEU A 115 9.06 -5.35 12.27
C LEU A 115 8.15 -6.03 13.30
N TRP A 116 6.87 -6.25 12.99
CA TRP A 116 5.95 -6.91 13.91
C TRP A 116 6.17 -8.43 13.86
N THR A 117 6.77 -8.97 14.92
CA THR A 117 6.94 -10.41 15.18
C THR A 117 5.79 -10.98 15.99
#